data_AF-A0A429DDZ1-F1
#
_entry.id   AF-A0A429DDZ1-F1
#
_cell.length_a   1.000
_cell.length_b   1.000
_cell.length_c   1.000
_cell.angle_alpha   90.00
_cell.angle_beta   90.00
_cell.angle_gamma   90.00
#
_symmetry.space_group_name_H-M   'P 1'
#
loop_
_entity.id
_entity.type
_entity.pdbx_description
1 polymer ?
#
loop_
_entity_poly.entity_id
_entity_poly.type
_entity_poly.pdbx_seq_one_letter_code
_entity_poly.pdbx_strand_id
1 'polypeptide(L)'
;MSSGIDGDRTGLSDRRWLPGGEHLVAVARAELPQRDGLAGPFTALAALRAAGFDVAGQDEVAALSGTTHEGLARAIETLSGGRLVAVPATGNWAPHSLFMLLAALWRLPRVALIAEVDAGEFGAHDTPARALLDYLDTGIPPLWSSRWRPPAGHHVLAAGMRIGAEGTLVSIMDGYPSLGDNGLHDQPVEWMAAALKRMLVVVDDGDTEAAAAAITTAGLWS
;
A
#
# COMPACT_ATOMS: atom_id res chain seq x y z
N MET A 1 -2.19 -39.83 8.41
CA MET A 1 -1.28 -39.65 7.26
C MET A 1 -1.57 -38.27 6.70
N SER A 2 -0.82 -37.27 7.14
CA SER A 2 -0.96 -35.88 6.70
C SER A 2 -0.18 -35.74 5.39
N SER A 3 -0.86 -35.53 4.27
CA SER A 3 -0.20 -35.18 3.01
C SER A 3 0.20 -33.70 3.11
N GLY A 4 1.34 -33.45 3.77
CA GLY A 4 2.06 -32.20 3.65
C GLY A 4 2.58 -32.08 2.22
N ILE A 5 1.77 -31.52 1.34
CA ILE A 5 2.31 -30.81 0.19
C ILE A 5 2.61 -29.43 0.72
N ASP A 6 3.84 -29.25 1.17
CA ASP A 6 4.42 -27.94 1.45
C ASP A 6 4.34 -27.13 0.15
N GLY A 7 3.37 -26.23 0.07
CA GLY A 7 3.22 -25.28 -1.03
C GLY A 7 4.33 -24.24 -1.04
N ASP A 8 5.12 -24.14 0.03
CA ASP A 8 6.24 -23.21 0.11
C ASP A 8 7.54 -23.85 -0.35
N ARG A 9 7.68 -24.11 -1.66
CA ARG A 9 8.92 -24.68 -2.22
C ARG A 9 10.12 -23.73 -2.14
N THR A 10 9.93 -22.46 -1.75
CA THR A 10 10.96 -21.42 -1.79
C THR A 10 11.20 -20.71 -0.45
N GLY A 11 10.31 -20.84 0.54
CA GLY A 11 10.35 -20.04 1.78
C GLY A 11 10.02 -18.56 1.55
N LEU A 12 9.57 -18.19 0.34
CA LEU A 12 9.33 -16.80 -0.08
C LEU A 12 7.84 -16.42 0.00
N SER A 13 6.96 -17.41 0.22
CA SER A 13 5.51 -17.22 0.27
C SER A 13 5.04 -16.46 1.50
N ASP A 14 5.88 -16.32 2.52
CA ASP A 14 5.60 -15.50 3.69
C ASP A 14 5.53 -14.01 3.35
N ARG A 15 4.73 -13.28 4.13
CA ARG A 15 4.62 -11.83 3.98
C ARG A 15 5.92 -11.17 4.40
N ARG A 16 6.49 -10.45 3.44
CA ARG A 16 7.63 -9.57 3.62
C ARG A 16 7.11 -8.14 3.74
N TRP A 17 7.32 -7.54 4.90
CA TRP A 17 6.98 -6.14 5.11
C TRP A 17 8.03 -5.22 4.52
N LEU A 18 7.60 -4.14 3.86
CA LEU A 18 8.49 -3.03 3.54
C LEU A 18 9.15 -2.50 4.83
N PRO A 19 10.28 -1.77 4.74
CA PRO A 19 10.88 -1.13 5.91
C PRO A 19 9.85 -0.29 6.70
N GLY A 20 9.50 -0.73 7.91
CA GLY A 20 8.48 -0.11 8.76
C GLY A 20 7.02 -0.54 8.50
N GLY A 21 6.76 -1.38 7.49
CA GLY A 21 5.42 -1.78 7.04
C GLY A 21 4.59 -2.52 8.10
N GLU A 22 5.19 -3.41 8.89
CA GLU A 22 4.48 -4.10 9.97
C GLU A 22 3.97 -3.13 11.03
N HIS A 23 4.83 -2.20 11.45
CA HIS A 23 4.47 -1.16 12.42
C HIS A 23 3.42 -0.21 11.84
N LEU A 24 3.55 0.17 10.57
CA LEU A 24 2.57 0.99 9.85
C LEU A 24 1.18 0.33 9.84
N VAL A 25 1.09 -0.98 9.58
CA VAL A 25 -0.18 -1.73 9.64
C VAL A 25 -0.74 -1.75 11.06
N ALA A 26 0.09 -1.97 12.08
CA ALA A 26 -0.37 -1.96 13.46
C ALA A 26 -0.95 -0.59 13.87
N VAL A 27 -0.28 0.50 13.49
CA VAL A 27 -0.75 1.87 13.73
C VAL A 27 -2.05 2.16 12.97
N ALA A 28 -2.14 1.78 11.69
CA ALA A 28 -3.34 1.95 10.89
C ALA A 28 -4.54 1.19 11.50
N ARG A 29 -4.32 -0.04 11.97
CA ARG A 29 -5.34 -0.86 12.65
C ARG A 29 -5.83 -0.23 13.95
N ALA A 30 -4.95 0.40 14.72
CA ALA A 30 -5.33 1.11 15.94
C ALA A 30 -6.20 2.35 15.67
N GLU A 31 -6.12 2.92 14.46
CA GLU A 31 -6.91 4.09 14.04
C GLU A 31 -8.24 3.72 13.35
N LEU A 32 -8.43 2.46 12.98
CA LEU A 32 -9.66 2.03 12.31
C LEU A 32 -10.93 2.36 13.11
N PRO A 33 -12.04 2.68 12.43
CA PRO A 33 -12.20 2.77 10.97
C PRO A 33 -11.73 4.12 10.38
N GLN A 34 -11.48 4.15 9.08
CA GLN A 34 -11.47 5.45 8.38
C GLN A 34 -12.84 6.12 8.52
N ARG A 35 -12.85 7.45 8.65
CA ARG A 35 -14.08 8.24 8.64
C ARG A 35 -14.57 8.44 7.21
N ASP A 36 -15.87 8.70 7.05
CA ASP A 36 -16.50 8.87 5.74
C ASP A 36 -15.82 9.97 4.92
N GLY A 37 -15.36 9.61 3.72
CA GLY A 37 -14.65 10.52 2.82
C GLY A 37 -13.20 10.81 3.21
N LEU A 38 -12.66 10.22 4.28
CA LEU A 38 -11.33 10.51 4.81
C LEU A 38 -10.30 9.39 4.56
N ALA A 39 -10.45 8.60 3.49
CA ALA A 39 -9.49 7.54 3.15
C ALA A 39 -8.04 8.07 3.04
N GLY A 40 -7.82 9.17 2.31
CA GLY A 40 -6.50 9.81 2.21
C GLY A 40 -5.97 10.26 3.58
N PRO A 41 -6.70 11.11 4.32
CA PRO A 41 -6.34 11.52 5.67
C PRO A 41 -6.06 10.36 6.64
N PHE A 42 -6.81 9.25 6.57
CA PHE A 42 -6.53 8.04 7.35
C PHE A 42 -5.15 7.45 7.04
N THR A 43 -4.82 7.26 5.75
CA THR A 43 -3.52 6.71 5.36
C THR A 43 -2.34 7.62 5.74
N ALA A 44 -2.51 8.95 5.58
CA ALA A 44 -1.49 9.93 5.98
C ALA A 44 -1.31 10.02 7.50
N LEU A 45 -2.40 9.95 8.28
CA LEU A 45 -2.34 9.89 9.73
C LEU A 45 -1.56 8.66 10.21
N ALA A 46 -1.82 7.50 9.61
CA ALA A 46 -1.08 6.28 9.93
C ALA A 46 0.41 6.41 9.61
N ALA A 47 0.77 7.00 8.46
CA ALA A 47 2.16 7.24 8.08
C ALA A 47 2.88 8.21 9.07
N LEU A 48 2.21 9.31 9.43
CA LEU A 48 2.71 10.28 10.41
C LEU A 48 2.93 9.63 11.79
N ARG A 49 1.94 8.91 12.31
CA ARG A 49 2.04 8.26 13.62
C ARG A 49 3.05 7.12 13.63
N ALA A 50 3.15 6.34 12.56
CA ALA A 50 4.16 5.28 12.44
C ALA A 50 5.60 5.83 12.38
N ALA A 51 5.78 7.09 11.97
CA ALA A 51 7.04 7.80 12.05
C ALA A 51 7.24 8.58 13.38
N GLY A 52 6.32 8.42 14.34
CA GLY A 52 6.44 8.98 15.69
C GLY A 52 5.91 10.41 15.85
N PHE A 53 5.10 10.91 14.91
CA PHE A 53 4.49 12.23 15.01
C PHE A 53 3.14 12.14 15.72
N ASP A 54 2.95 13.02 16.70
CA ASP A 54 1.68 13.14 17.44
C ASP A 54 0.72 14.04 16.66
N VAL A 55 -0.20 13.40 15.93
CA VAL A 55 -1.24 14.05 15.13
C VAL A 55 -2.58 13.65 15.71
N ALA A 56 -3.44 14.64 15.98
CA ALA A 56 -4.64 14.48 16.80
C ALA A 56 -5.66 13.52 16.17
N GLY A 57 -5.78 13.53 14.84
CA GLY A 57 -6.66 12.58 14.14
C GLY A 57 -6.90 12.91 12.67
N GLN A 58 -7.79 12.14 12.06
CA GLN A 58 -8.07 12.21 10.61
C GLN A 58 -8.57 13.60 10.18
N ASP A 59 -9.35 14.28 11.02
CA ASP A 59 -9.88 15.62 10.72
C ASP A 59 -8.78 16.68 10.63
N GLU A 60 -7.73 16.57 11.45
CA GLU A 60 -6.60 17.50 11.42
C GLU A 60 -5.85 17.38 10.10
N VAL A 61 -5.59 16.13 9.67
CA VAL A 61 -4.98 15.86 8.37
C VAL A 61 -5.89 16.36 7.25
N ALA A 62 -7.19 16.09 7.33
CA ALA A 62 -8.18 16.52 6.33
C ALA A 62 -8.26 18.05 6.18
N ALA A 63 -8.19 18.79 7.30
CA ALA A 63 -8.21 20.24 7.31
C ALA A 63 -7.02 20.85 6.54
N LEU A 64 -5.86 20.18 6.55
CA LEU A 64 -4.67 20.61 5.81
C LEU A 64 -4.62 20.07 4.38
N SER A 65 -5.05 18.82 4.17
CA SER A 65 -4.95 18.17 2.86
C SER A 65 -6.02 18.62 1.88
N GLY A 66 -7.20 19.01 2.38
CA GLY A 66 -8.38 19.13 1.53
C GLY A 66 -8.68 17.80 0.83
N THR A 67 -9.04 17.86 -0.45
CA THR A 67 -9.50 16.71 -1.25
C THR A 67 -8.51 16.26 -2.33
N THR A 68 -7.28 16.78 -2.34
CA THR A 68 -6.28 16.48 -3.38
C THR A 68 -5.10 15.69 -2.85
N HIS A 69 -4.46 14.94 -3.74
CA HIS A 69 -3.28 14.12 -3.41
C HIS A 69 -2.05 14.99 -3.11
N GLU A 70 -1.90 16.12 -3.81
CA GLU A 70 -0.86 17.12 -3.56
C GLU A 70 -1.09 17.83 -2.22
N GLY A 71 -2.36 18.03 -1.85
CA GLY A 71 -2.72 18.53 -0.52
C GLY A 71 -2.38 17.52 0.57
N LEU A 72 -2.58 16.22 0.32
CA LEU A 72 -2.19 15.16 1.25
C LEU A 72 -0.67 15.12 1.49
N ALA A 73 0.12 15.24 0.42
CA ALA A 73 1.58 15.37 0.51
C ALA A 73 1.99 16.58 1.37
N ARG A 74 1.39 17.76 1.09
CA ARG A 74 1.64 18.97 1.87
C ARG A 74 1.25 18.81 3.34
N ALA A 75 0.16 18.12 3.65
CA ALA A 75 -0.28 17.89 5.02
C ALA A 75 0.74 17.03 5.78
N ILE A 76 1.30 16.00 5.15
CA ILE A 76 2.36 15.16 5.73
C ILE A 76 3.62 15.98 6.03
N GLU A 77 4.07 16.79 5.07
CA GLU A 77 5.24 17.66 5.26
C GLU A 77 4.99 18.70 6.36
N THR A 78 3.80 19.32 6.37
CA THR A 78 3.46 20.35 7.35
C THR A 78 3.37 19.79 8.77
N LEU A 79 2.63 18.68 8.95
CA LEU A 79 2.44 18.05 10.26
C LEU A 79 3.72 17.40 10.80
N SER A 80 4.65 17.03 9.92
CA SER A 80 5.97 16.55 10.32
C SER A 80 6.99 17.67 10.57
N GLY A 81 6.65 18.92 10.28
CA GLY A 81 7.59 20.04 10.31
C GLY A 81 8.73 19.88 9.31
N GLY A 82 8.47 19.25 8.15
CA GLY A 82 9.42 19.01 7.07
C GLY A 82 10.34 17.79 7.28
N ARG A 83 10.17 17.03 8.36
CA ARG A 83 10.98 15.83 8.64
C ARG A 83 10.56 14.61 7.81
N LEU A 84 9.32 14.60 7.32
CA LEU A 84 8.86 13.64 6.32
C LEU A 84 8.63 14.36 5.00
N VAL A 85 8.99 13.71 3.91
CA VAL A 85 8.70 14.17 2.54
C VAL A 85 7.84 13.12 1.85
N ALA A 86 6.79 13.59 1.17
CA ALA A 86 5.88 12.73 0.40
C ALA A 86 6.20 12.86 -1.09
N VAL A 87 7.05 11.98 -1.59
CA VAL A 87 7.52 12.01 -2.98
C VAL A 87 6.43 11.42 -3.89
N PRO A 88 5.83 12.19 -4.81
CA PRO A 88 4.80 11.66 -5.69
C PRO A 88 5.41 10.67 -6.69
N ALA A 89 4.70 9.59 -6.97
CA ALA A 89 5.01 8.64 -8.02
C ALA A 89 3.81 8.53 -8.95
N THR A 90 4.05 8.77 -10.23
CA THR A 90 3.03 8.71 -11.29
C THR A 90 3.62 8.00 -12.52
N GLY A 91 2.78 7.57 -13.45
CA GLY A 91 3.26 6.96 -14.69
C GLY A 91 2.35 5.85 -15.18
N ASN A 92 2.86 5.09 -16.16
CA ASN A 92 2.17 3.91 -16.65
C ASN A 92 2.41 2.74 -15.68
N TRP A 93 1.45 2.50 -14.79
CA TRP A 93 1.54 1.42 -13.82
C TRP A 93 1.44 0.06 -14.50
N ALA A 94 2.53 -0.69 -14.42
CA ALA A 94 2.61 -2.08 -14.86
C ALA A 94 3.07 -2.97 -13.69
N PRO A 95 2.71 -4.27 -13.69
CA PRO A 95 3.15 -5.20 -12.64
C PRO A 95 4.66 -5.16 -12.39
N HIS A 96 5.43 -5.12 -13.48
CA HIS A 96 6.89 -5.05 -13.41
C HIS A 96 7.38 -3.73 -12.77
N SER A 97 6.83 -2.59 -13.16
CA SER A 97 7.19 -1.28 -12.57
C SER A 97 6.86 -1.22 -11.08
N LEU A 98 5.68 -1.72 -10.68
CA LEU A 98 5.30 -1.77 -9.27
C LEU A 98 6.25 -2.69 -8.47
N PHE A 99 6.56 -3.88 -8.99
CA PHE A 99 7.53 -4.77 -8.35
C PHE A 99 8.90 -4.12 -8.20
N MET A 100 9.42 -3.49 -9.26
CA MET A 100 10.73 -2.82 -9.24
C MET A 100 10.76 -1.66 -8.24
N LEU A 101 9.68 -0.89 -8.14
CA LEU A 101 9.55 0.16 -7.12
C LEU A 101 9.61 -0.43 -5.72
N LEU A 102 8.76 -1.43 -5.42
CA LEU A 102 8.71 -2.05 -4.09
C LEU A 102 10.06 -2.67 -3.71
N ALA A 103 10.74 -3.33 -4.64
CA ALA A 103 12.06 -3.90 -4.42
C ALA A 103 13.15 -2.83 -4.18
N ALA A 104 13.12 -1.71 -4.91
CA ALA A 104 14.08 -0.62 -4.74
C ALA A 104 13.93 0.08 -3.38
N LEU A 105 12.70 0.26 -2.90
CA LEU A 105 12.40 0.90 -1.62
C LEU A 105 12.85 0.09 -0.40
N TRP A 106 13.14 -1.20 -0.56
CA TRP A 106 13.65 -2.07 0.52
C TRP A 106 15.00 -1.61 1.09
N ARG A 107 15.70 -0.75 0.35
CA ARG A 107 17.01 -0.19 0.74
C ARG A 107 16.89 1.02 1.65
N LEU A 108 15.69 1.58 1.80
CA LEU A 108 15.45 2.74 2.65
C LEU A 108 15.24 2.30 4.11
N PRO A 109 15.56 3.15 5.11
CA PRO A 109 15.37 2.82 6.52
C PRO A 109 13.89 2.61 6.90
N ARG A 110 13.01 3.41 6.30
CA ARG A 110 11.56 3.39 6.51
C ARG A 110 10.86 3.93 5.27
N VAL A 111 9.72 3.35 4.94
CA VAL A 111 8.83 3.88 3.90
C VAL A 111 7.37 3.65 4.27
N ALA A 112 6.51 4.64 3.99
CA ALA A 112 5.07 4.45 3.94
C ALA A 112 4.55 4.78 2.55
N LEU A 113 3.80 3.84 1.95
CA LEU A 113 3.26 3.98 0.60
C LEU A 113 1.78 4.25 0.66
N ILE A 114 1.37 5.44 0.21
CA ILE A 114 -0.03 5.84 0.14
C ILE A 114 -0.46 5.77 -1.32
N ALA A 115 -1.27 4.79 -1.68
CA ALA A 115 -1.76 4.58 -3.03
C ALA A 115 -3.16 5.18 -3.20
N GLU A 116 -3.35 6.03 -4.22
CA GLU A 116 -4.69 6.33 -4.74
C GLU A 116 -5.06 5.28 -5.78
N VAL A 117 -6.19 4.62 -5.57
CA VAL A 117 -6.63 3.47 -6.36
C VAL A 117 -8.07 3.62 -6.86
N ASP A 118 -8.33 3.03 -8.02
CA ASP A 118 -9.67 2.55 -8.36
C ASP A 118 -9.90 1.20 -7.68
N ALA A 119 -10.54 1.22 -6.50
CA ALA A 119 -10.84 0.01 -5.75
C ALA A 119 -11.75 -0.99 -6.51
N GLY A 120 -12.28 -0.58 -7.66
CA GLY A 120 -13.00 -1.46 -8.55
C GLY A 120 -12.15 -2.49 -9.28
N GLU A 121 -10.88 -2.18 -9.53
CA GLU A 121 -9.94 -3.07 -10.20
C GLU A 121 -9.36 -4.13 -9.25
N PHE A 122 -9.62 -4.01 -7.94
CA PHE A 122 -9.19 -5.00 -6.96
C PHE A 122 -9.95 -6.31 -7.07
N GLY A 123 -9.31 -7.35 -6.53
CA GLY A 123 -9.95 -8.61 -6.18
C GLY A 123 -11.00 -8.42 -5.11
N ALA A 124 -11.98 -9.32 -5.10
CA ALA A 124 -12.99 -9.34 -4.07
C ALA A 124 -12.34 -9.58 -2.70
N HIS A 125 -12.79 -8.87 -1.67
CA HIS A 125 -12.26 -8.99 -0.30
C HIS A 125 -12.51 -10.38 0.31
N ASP A 126 -13.46 -11.14 -0.24
CA ASP A 126 -13.79 -12.52 0.11
C ASP A 126 -13.10 -13.55 -0.80
N THR A 127 -12.11 -13.14 -1.61
CA THR A 127 -11.27 -14.06 -2.39
C THR A 127 -10.67 -15.11 -1.45
N PRO A 128 -10.91 -16.42 -1.69
CA PRO A 128 -10.42 -17.45 -0.78
C PRO A 128 -8.89 -17.42 -0.66
N ALA A 129 -8.37 -17.55 0.57
CA ALA A 129 -6.93 -17.56 0.81
C ALA A 129 -6.19 -18.61 -0.04
N ARG A 130 -6.80 -19.78 -0.27
CA ARG A 130 -6.23 -20.81 -1.14
C ARG A 130 -6.04 -20.33 -2.58
N ALA A 131 -6.97 -19.55 -3.12
CA ALA A 131 -6.86 -19.03 -4.49
C ALA A 131 -5.69 -18.02 -4.60
N LEU A 132 -5.44 -17.24 -3.55
CA LEU A 132 -4.28 -16.35 -3.49
C LEU A 132 -2.96 -17.13 -3.39
N LEU A 133 -2.95 -18.25 -2.66
CA LEU A 133 -1.79 -19.15 -2.59
C LEU A 133 -1.53 -19.84 -3.94
N ASP A 134 -2.58 -20.32 -4.61
CA ASP A 134 -2.48 -20.92 -5.95
C ASP A 134 -1.94 -19.91 -6.97
N TYR A 135 -2.33 -18.63 -6.85
CA TYR A 135 -1.77 -17.56 -7.67
C TYR A 135 -0.26 -17.38 -7.45
N LEU A 136 0.23 -17.47 -6.21
CA LEU A 136 1.68 -17.41 -5.96
C LEU A 136 2.43 -18.54 -6.68
N ASP A 137 1.83 -19.72 -6.78
CA ASP A 137 2.45 -20.90 -7.41
C ASP A 137 2.30 -20.93 -8.94
N THR A 138 1.23 -20.36 -9.48
CA THR A 138 0.84 -20.53 -10.90
C THR A 138 0.88 -19.25 -11.72
N GLY A 139 0.90 -18.08 -11.07
CA GLY A 139 0.81 -16.77 -11.72
C GLY A 139 -0.56 -16.50 -12.35
N ILE A 140 -1.54 -17.39 -12.21
CA ILE A 140 -2.89 -17.23 -12.78
C ILE A 140 -3.75 -16.47 -11.77
N PRO A 141 -4.17 -15.22 -12.06
CA PRO A 141 -4.96 -14.45 -11.11
C PRO A 141 -6.31 -15.12 -10.79
N PRO A 142 -6.79 -15.05 -9.54
CA PRO A 142 -8.13 -15.51 -9.20
C PRO A 142 -9.19 -14.79 -10.03
N LEU A 143 -10.36 -15.39 -10.26
CA LEU A 143 -11.44 -14.72 -11.04
C LEU A 143 -12.43 -13.93 -10.16
N TRP A 144 -12.12 -13.75 -8.88
CA TRP A 144 -12.95 -13.03 -7.91
C TRP A 144 -12.67 -11.53 -8.01
N SER A 145 -13.49 -10.80 -8.78
CA SER A 145 -13.38 -9.35 -8.87
C SER A 145 -14.22 -8.64 -7.82
N SER A 146 -13.70 -7.53 -7.31
CA SER A 146 -14.45 -6.63 -6.43
C SER A 146 -15.68 -6.09 -7.16
N ARG A 147 -16.82 -6.08 -6.47
CA ARG A 147 -18.04 -5.37 -6.93
C ARG A 147 -18.13 -3.96 -6.36
N TRP A 148 -17.24 -3.63 -5.42
CA TRP A 148 -17.24 -2.33 -4.78
C TRP A 148 -16.66 -1.29 -5.73
N ARG A 149 -17.36 -0.17 -5.87
CA ARG A 149 -17.02 0.96 -6.75
C ARG A 149 -17.32 2.24 -5.99
N PRO A 150 -16.40 2.71 -5.12
CA PRO A 150 -16.61 3.98 -4.44
C PRO A 150 -16.68 5.12 -5.48
N PRO A 151 -17.54 6.13 -5.27
CA PRO A 151 -17.75 7.22 -6.23
C PRO A 151 -16.55 8.17 -6.36
N ALA A 152 -15.64 8.15 -5.39
CA ALA A 152 -14.39 8.91 -5.40
C ALA A 152 -13.18 7.95 -5.38
N GLY A 153 -11.99 8.47 -5.73
CA GLY A 153 -10.74 7.72 -5.58
C GLY A 153 -10.54 7.28 -4.14
N HIS A 154 -10.18 6.00 -3.95
CA HIS A 154 -9.92 5.43 -2.64
C HIS A 154 -8.42 5.49 -2.33
N HIS A 155 -8.06 5.57 -1.05
CA HIS A 155 -6.67 5.56 -0.63
C HIS A 155 -6.40 4.37 0.29
N VAL A 156 -5.30 3.67 0.02
CA VAL A 156 -4.87 2.51 0.80
C VAL A 156 -3.37 2.58 1.06
N LEU A 157 -2.90 1.85 2.07
CA LEU A 157 -1.47 1.69 2.32
C LEU A 157 -0.97 0.41 1.65
N ALA A 158 0.14 0.49 0.91
CA ALA A 158 0.88 -0.70 0.46
C ALA A 158 1.99 -0.99 1.47
N ALA A 159 1.87 -2.07 2.24
CA ALA A 159 2.71 -2.32 3.41
C ALA A 159 3.75 -3.43 3.21
N GLY A 160 3.57 -4.29 2.21
CA GLY A 160 4.46 -5.42 1.98
C GLY A 160 4.10 -6.23 0.75
N MET A 161 4.78 -7.36 0.59
CA MET A 161 4.54 -8.30 -0.50
C MET A 161 4.75 -9.75 -0.08
N ARG A 162 4.13 -10.67 -0.82
CA ARG A 162 4.40 -12.12 -0.76
C ARG A 162 4.85 -12.54 -2.15
N ILE A 163 5.98 -13.24 -2.23
CA ILE A 163 6.60 -13.58 -3.52
C ILE A 163 6.53 -15.10 -3.69
N GLY A 164 5.78 -15.52 -4.70
CA GLY A 164 5.64 -16.91 -5.08
C GLY A 164 6.65 -17.33 -6.14
N ALA A 165 6.47 -18.55 -6.66
CA ALA A 165 7.25 -19.04 -7.80
C ALA A 165 6.89 -18.28 -9.08
N GLU A 166 5.60 -17.97 -9.27
CA GLU A 166 5.08 -17.39 -10.52
C GLU A 166 4.26 -16.10 -10.29
N GLY A 167 3.77 -15.86 -9.06
CA GLY A 167 2.95 -14.69 -8.71
C GLY A 167 3.53 -13.80 -7.61
N THR A 168 3.09 -12.55 -7.53
CA THR A 168 3.42 -11.62 -6.43
C THR A 168 2.14 -11.01 -5.88
N LEU A 169 1.92 -11.16 -4.58
CA LEU A 169 0.84 -10.46 -3.88
C LEU A 169 1.39 -9.19 -3.22
N VAL A 170 0.64 -8.09 -3.30
CA VAL A 170 0.86 -6.85 -2.56
C VAL A 170 -0.07 -6.85 -1.36
N SER A 171 0.49 -6.64 -0.16
CA SER A 171 -0.28 -6.54 1.08
C SER A 171 -0.76 -5.11 1.28
N ILE A 172 -2.08 -4.95 1.28
CA ILE A 172 -2.79 -3.68 1.34
C ILE A 172 -3.44 -3.54 2.71
N MET A 173 -3.25 -2.38 3.33
CA MET A 173 -3.97 -1.97 4.52
C MET A 173 -4.99 -0.89 4.14
N ASP A 174 -6.26 -1.28 4.19
CA ASP A 174 -7.43 -0.47 3.88
C ASP A 174 -8.05 0.12 5.16
N GLY A 175 -8.70 1.27 5.03
CA GLY A 175 -9.41 1.93 6.12
C GLY A 175 -10.75 1.30 6.52
N TYR A 176 -11.26 0.33 5.74
CA TYR A 176 -12.49 -0.40 6.08
C TYR A 176 -12.19 -1.72 6.82
N PRO A 177 -12.57 -1.85 8.12
CA PRO A 177 -12.32 -3.08 8.89
C PRO A 177 -12.95 -4.35 8.30
N SER A 178 -14.03 -4.19 7.52
CA SER A 178 -14.76 -5.28 6.87
C SER A 178 -14.04 -5.87 5.66
N LEU A 179 -12.96 -5.25 5.17
CA LEU A 179 -12.19 -5.75 4.04
C LEU A 179 -11.01 -6.61 4.55
N GLY A 180 -11.02 -7.90 4.21
CA GLY A 180 -9.99 -8.85 4.63
C GLY A 180 -9.95 -9.06 6.15
N ASP A 181 -8.73 -9.13 6.70
CA ASP A 181 -8.49 -9.22 8.14
C ASP A 181 -8.30 -7.80 8.72
N ASN A 182 -9.38 -7.19 9.19
CA ASN A 182 -9.38 -5.85 9.78
C ASN A 182 -8.67 -4.81 8.88
N GLY A 183 -9.13 -4.71 7.63
CA GLY A 183 -8.56 -3.83 6.61
C GLY A 183 -7.34 -4.40 5.87
N LEU A 184 -6.69 -5.44 6.40
CA LEU A 184 -5.51 -6.02 5.76
C LEU A 184 -5.91 -7.14 4.79
N HIS A 185 -5.57 -6.98 3.52
CA HIS A 185 -5.82 -7.98 2.49
C HIS A 185 -4.70 -7.98 1.44
N ASP A 186 -4.57 -9.08 0.70
CA ASP A 186 -3.57 -9.23 -0.34
C ASP A 186 -4.22 -9.06 -1.72
N GLN A 187 -3.54 -8.38 -2.65
CA GLN A 187 -3.95 -8.24 -4.05
C GLN A 187 -2.85 -8.76 -4.97
N PRO A 188 -3.16 -9.56 -6.01
CA PRO A 188 -2.27 -9.79 -7.14
C PRO A 188 -1.67 -8.48 -7.65
N VAL A 189 -0.38 -8.50 -7.97
CA VAL A 189 0.35 -7.31 -8.43
C VAL A 189 -0.27 -6.72 -9.70
N GLU A 190 -0.91 -7.53 -10.54
CA GLU A 190 -1.65 -7.11 -11.72
C GLU A 190 -2.86 -6.24 -11.38
N TRP A 191 -3.61 -6.63 -10.36
CA TRP A 191 -4.78 -5.89 -9.91
C TRP A 191 -4.39 -4.61 -9.20
N MET A 192 -3.32 -4.65 -8.41
CA MET A 192 -2.79 -3.43 -7.80
C MET A 192 -2.29 -2.45 -8.86
N ALA A 193 -1.55 -2.93 -9.88
CA ALA A 193 -1.07 -2.10 -10.98
C ALA A 193 -2.23 -1.49 -11.80
N ALA A 194 -3.26 -2.28 -12.11
CA ALA A 194 -4.45 -1.81 -12.82
C ALA A 194 -5.24 -0.77 -12.01
N ALA A 195 -5.33 -0.95 -10.70
CA ALA A 195 -6.04 -0.04 -9.80
C ALA A 195 -5.30 1.29 -9.57
N LEU A 196 -3.97 1.30 -9.62
CA LEU A 196 -3.15 2.45 -9.25
C LEU A 196 -3.37 3.64 -10.17
N LYS A 197 -3.76 4.77 -9.58
CA LYS A 197 -3.79 6.08 -10.26
C LYS A 197 -2.49 6.83 -10.03
N ARG A 198 -2.04 6.87 -8.76
CA ARG A 198 -0.81 7.53 -8.29
C ARG A 198 -0.48 7.05 -6.88
N MET A 199 0.74 7.31 -6.43
CA MET A 199 1.23 6.90 -5.12
C MET A 199 2.08 8.01 -4.49
N LEU A 200 1.99 8.21 -3.19
CA LEU A 200 3.00 8.94 -2.41
C LEU A 200 3.96 7.95 -1.77
N VAL A 201 5.25 8.17 -1.98
CA VAL A 201 6.33 7.48 -1.28
C VAL A 201 6.79 8.39 -0.14
N VAL A 202 6.35 8.08 1.08
CA VAL A 202 6.64 8.89 2.27
C VAL A 202 7.90 8.36 2.95
N VAL A 203 8.91 9.22 3.07
CA VAL A 203 10.25 8.90 3.59
C VAL A 203 10.74 10.00 4.54
N ASP A 204 11.84 9.74 5.25
CA ASP A 204 12.58 10.80 5.93
C ASP A 204 13.13 11.81 4.91
N ASP A 205 13.24 13.08 5.30
CA ASP A 205 13.74 14.16 4.44
C ASP A 205 15.08 13.84 3.76
N GLY A 206 16.01 13.22 4.49
CA GLY A 206 17.32 12.78 3.99
C GLY A 206 17.29 11.67 2.94
N ASP A 207 16.18 10.98 2.76
CA ASP A 207 16.01 9.86 1.81
C ASP A 207 15.25 10.27 0.54
N THR A 208 14.90 11.55 0.39
CA THR A 208 14.10 12.07 -0.74
C THR A 208 14.72 11.73 -2.11
N GLU A 209 16.03 11.96 -2.29
CA GLU A 209 16.71 11.67 -3.56
C GLU A 209 16.74 10.17 -3.86
N ALA A 210 16.90 9.33 -2.83
CA ALA A 210 16.91 7.88 -2.99
C ALA A 210 15.50 7.36 -3.34
N ALA A 211 14.45 7.93 -2.77
CA ALA A 211 13.07 7.64 -3.14
C ALA A 211 12.77 8.03 -4.59
N ALA A 212 13.15 9.23 -5.01
CA ALA A 212 12.99 9.68 -6.40
C ALA A 212 13.78 8.80 -7.38
N ALA A 213 15.00 8.39 -7.02
CA ALA A 213 15.80 7.46 -7.80
C ALA A 213 15.14 6.07 -7.92
N ALA A 214 14.51 5.57 -6.85
CA ALA A 214 13.75 4.32 -6.88
C ALA A 214 12.54 4.41 -7.81
N ILE A 215 11.78 5.50 -7.76
CA ILE A 215 10.63 5.77 -8.64
C ILE A 215 11.07 5.79 -10.11
N THR A 216 12.10 6.57 -10.43
CA THR A 216 12.60 6.70 -11.81
C THR A 216 13.21 5.40 -12.34
N THR A 217 13.93 4.64 -11.51
CA THR A 217 14.46 3.32 -11.88
C THR A 217 13.35 2.32 -12.18
N ALA A 218 12.21 2.43 -11.53
CA ALA A 218 11.02 1.63 -11.81
C ALA A 218 10.28 2.04 -13.10
N GLY A 219 10.77 3.07 -13.81
CA GLY A 219 10.16 3.60 -15.03
C GLY A 219 8.99 4.55 -14.78
N LEU A 220 8.89 5.10 -13.57
CA LEU A 220 7.84 6.04 -13.15
C LEU A 220 8.40 7.48 -13.07
N TRP A 221 7.51 8.45 -12.91
CA TRP A 221 7.83 9.87 -12.80
C TRP A 221 7.59 10.36 -11.37
N SER A 222 8.52 11.18 -10.89
CA SER A 222 8.50 11.85 -9.59
C SER A 222 8.55 13.36 -9.74
#